data_AF-A0A2V6BHJ6-F1
#
_entry.id   AF-A0A2V6BHJ6-F1
#
_cell.length_a   1.000
_cell.length_b   1.000
_cell.length_c   1.000
_cell.angle_alpha   90.00
_cell.angle_beta   90.00
_cell.angle_gamma   90.00
#
_symmetry.space_group_name_H-M   'P 1'
#
loop_
_entity.id
_entity.type
_entity.pdbx_description
1 polymer ?
#
loop_
_entity_poly.entity_id
_entity_poly.type
_entity_poly.pdbx_seq_one_letter_code
_entity_poly.pdbx_strand_id
1 'polypeptide(L)'
;MNWRNTLILGVIVLAGVAYFRFFEMKRPSTEEAKRQAQNVVNFDRNKIDGIVIQNGDQKIEIRRRENKWRLETPIKDQADGALVENLLSDLETWQKEGTIPAKDIETDKSKLTEYGLNNPKLKLKLLGRDRPPEILFGKDAAMEGRMYVRFQNSKETFLATQSVKKDIDKKPEEFRDRKLTDLTTAQVRRIALKTPAGEMELEKKGEHWDILKPLRARADH
;
A
#
# COMPACT_ATOMS: atom_id res chain seq x y z
N MET A 1 -12.39 -15.65 -58.63
CA MET A 1 -12.08 -15.13 -57.29
C MET A 1 -11.84 -13.63 -57.41
N ASN A 2 -12.75 -12.78 -56.92
CA ASN A 2 -12.66 -11.33 -57.13
C ASN A 2 -11.80 -10.71 -56.03
N TRP A 3 -10.50 -10.52 -56.30
CA TRP A 3 -9.49 -10.05 -55.33
C TRP A 3 -9.88 -8.76 -54.59
N ARG A 4 -10.66 -7.89 -55.23
CA ARG A 4 -11.24 -6.67 -54.63
C ARG A 4 -12.19 -6.99 -53.48
N ASN A 5 -13.04 -8.02 -53.62
CA ASN A 5 -13.94 -8.44 -52.56
C ASN A 5 -13.16 -9.10 -51.42
N THR A 6 -12.07 -9.83 -51.72
CA THR A 6 -11.19 -10.42 -50.69
C THR A 6 -10.47 -9.34 -49.87
N LEU A 7 -10.05 -8.25 -50.49
CA LEU A 7 -9.44 -7.11 -49.79
C LEU A 7 -10.44 -6.39 -48.88
N ILE A 8 -11.66 -6.13 -49.38
CA ILE A 8 -12.72 -5.50 -48.56
C ILE A 8 -13.05 -6.38 -47.36
N LEU A 9 -13.17 -7.70 -47.56
CA LEU A 9 -13.40 -8.64 -46.47
C LEU A 9 -12.24 -8.61 -45.45
N GLY A 10 -11.00 -8.58 -45.93
CA GLY A 10 -9.81 -8.50 -45.07
C GLY A 10 -9.79 -7.25 -44.20
N VAL A 11 -10.16 -6.08 -44.76
CA VAL A 11 -10.24 -4.82 -44.00
C VAL A 11 -11.35 -4.87 -42.96
N ILE A 12 -12.52 -5.43 -43.28
CA ILE A 12 -13.63 -5.58 -42.33
C ILE A 12 -13.24 -6.52 -41.18
N VAL A 13 -12.57 -7.64 -41.50
CA VAL A 13 -12.07 -8.58 -40.48
C VAL A 13 -11.02 -7.91 -39.60
N LEU A 14 -10.06 -7.17 -40.17
CA LEU A 14 -9.07 -6.44 -39.38
C LEU A 14 -9.70 -5.36 -38.51
N ALA A 15 -10.67 -4.62 -39.02
CA ALA A 15 -11.42 -3.62 -38.25
C ALA A 15 -12.23 -4.27 -37.12
N GLY A 16 -12.86 -5.42 -37.37
CA GLY A 16 -13.56 -6.21 -36.36
C GLY A 16 -12.62 -6.75 -35.28
N VAL A 17 -11.46 -7.28 -35.66
CA VAL A 17 -10.43 -7.76 -34.71
C VAL A 17 -9.85 -6.61 -33.89
N ALA A 18 -9.55 -5.48 -34.53
CA ALA A 18 -9.07 -4.28 -33.83
C ALA A 18 -10.13 -3.73 -32.86
N TYR A 19 -11.39 -3.68 -33.30
CA TYR A 19 -12.51 -3.27 -32.45
C TYR A 19 -12.69 -4.22 -31.26
N PHE A 20 -12.70 -5.53 -31.52
CA PHE A 20 -12.83 -6.56 -30.48
C PHE A 20 -11.68 -6.47 -29.47
N ARG A 21 -10.42 -6.42 -29.94
CA ARG A 21 -9.24 -6.25 -29.07
C ARG A 21 -9.29 -4.96 -28.26
N PHE A 22 -9.71 -3.86 -28.87
CA PHE A 22 -9.77 -2.56 -28.20
C PHE A 22 -10.88 -2.47 -27.15
N PHE A 23 -12.04 -3.09 -27.40
CA PHE A 23 -13.16 -3.12 -26.46
C PHE A 23 -13.00 -4.18 -25.36
N GLU A 24 -12.38 -5.31 -25.66
CA GLU A 24 -12.11 -6.38 -24.69
C GLU A 24 -11.00 -5.98 -23.71
N MET A 25 -9.99 -5.20 -24.15
CA MET A 25 -8.98 -4.61 -23.26
C MET A 25 -9.55 -3.70 -22.14
N LYS A 26 -10.80 -3.26 -22.25
CA LYS A 26 -11.44 -2.40 -21.23
C LYS A 26 -12.40 -3.15 -20.30
N ARG A 27 -12.68 -4.43 -20.54
CA ARG A 27 -13.48 -5.25 -19.62
C ARG A 27 -12.54 -6.10 -18.77
N PRO A 28 -12.57 -5.99 -17.43
CA PRO A 28 -11.77 -6.86 -16.59
C PRO A 28 -12.08 -8.31 -16.96
N SER A 29 -11.06 -9.15 -16.99
CA SER A 29 -11.24 -10.57 -17.26
C SER A 29 -12.24 -11.17 -16.25
N THR A 30 -12.96 -12.22 -16.65
CA THR A 30 -13.97 -12.87 -15.80
C THR A 30 -13.41 -13.28 -14.42
N GLU A 31 -12.11 -13.54 -14.32
CA GLU A 31 -11.42 -13.80 -13.05
C GLU A 31 -11.12 -12.54 -12.24
N GLU A 32 -10.65 -11.46 -12.86
CA GLU A 32 -10.41 -10.19 -12.18
C GLU A 32 -11.70 -9.62 -11.61
N ALA A 33 -12.81 -9.70 -12.35
CA ALA A 33 -14.11 -9.27 -11.87
C ALA A 33 -14.57 -10.08 -10.64
N LYS A 34 -14.30 -11.40 -10.62
CA LYS A 34 -14.60 -12.25 -9.46
C LYS A 34 -13.71 -11.93 -8.26
N ARG A 35 -12.42 -11.66 -8.48
CA ARG A 35 -11.48 -11.26 -7.42
C ARG A 35 -11.89 -9.91 -6.81
N GLN A 36 -12.16 -8.92 -7.64
CA GLN A 36 -12.62 -7.59 -7.20
C GLN A 36 -13.96 -7.65 -6.45
N ALA A 37 -14.84 -8.60 -6.78
CA ALA A 37 -16.08 -8.80 -6.04
C ALA A 37 -15.85 -9.36 -4.62
N GLN A 38 -14.75 -10.09 -4.42
CA GLN A 38 -14.32 -10.63 -3.12
C GLN A 38 -13.44 -9.66 -2.33
N ASN A 39 -12.91 -8.62 -2.97
CA ASN A 39 -12.15 -7.61 -2.24
C ASN A 39 -13.02 -6.92 -1.18
N VAL A 40 -12.42 -6.61 -0.04
CA VAL A 40 -13.04 -5.77 1.00
C VAL A 40 -13.24 -4.38 0.42
N VAL A 41 -12.21 -3.84 -0.23
CA VAL A 41 -12.17 -2.49 -0.74
C VAL A 41 -11.60 -2.48 -2.17
N ASN A 42 -12.17 -1.63 -3.03
CA ASN A 42 -11.69 -1.43 -4.39
C ASN A 42 -11.37 0.05 -4.57
N PHE A 43 -10.14 0.35 -4.99
CA PHE A 43 -9.65 1.70 -5.23
C PHE A 43 -8.49 1.67 -6.22
N ASP A 44 -8.19 2.82 -6.83
CA ASP A 44 -7.01 2.98 -7.68
C ASP A 44 -5.87 3.59 -6.85
N ARG A 45 -4.82 2.81 -6.60
CA ARG A 45 -3.65 3.23 -5.82
C ARG A 45 -3.03 4.53 -6.34
N ASN A 46 -3.04 4.77 -7.66
CA ASN A 46 -2.45 5.98 -8.25
C ASN A 46 -3.25 7.25 -7.92
N LYS A 47 -4.51 7.10 -7.51
CA LYS A 47 -5.38 8.21 -7.10
C LYS A 47 -5.30 8.50 -5.60
N ILE A 48 -4.59 7.66 -4.83
CA ILE A 48 -4.41 7.83 -3.39
C ILE A 48 -3.21 8.74 -3.14
N ASP A 49 -3.44 9.80 -2.38
CA ASP A 49 -2.45 10.81 -2.01
C ASP A 49 -2.20 10.86 -0.49
N GLY A 50 -2.83 9.98 0.28
CA GLY A 50 -2.63 9.91 1.72
C GLY A 50 -3.32 8.74 2.40
N ILE A 51 -2.86 8.46 3.61
CA ILE A 51 -3.43 7.45 4.49
C ILE A 51 -3.52 8.06 5.89
N VAL A 52 -4.66 7.88 6.56
CA VAL A 52 -4.85 8.22 7.96
C VAL A 52 -5.17 6.95 8.72
N ILE A 53 -4.37 6.64 9.73
CA ILE A 53 -4.56 5.52 10.63
C ILE A 53 -4.84 6.10 12.01
N GLN A 54 -6.00 5.79 12.57
CA GLN A 54 -6.32 6.08 13.97
C GLN A 54 -6.23 4.77 14.74
N ASN A 55 -5.44 4.72 15.81
CA ASN A 55 -5.38 3.58 16.73
C ASN A 55 -5.47 4.08 18.18
N GLY A 56 -6.68 4.03 18.75
CA GLY A 56 -6.97 4.64 20.05
C GLY A 56 -6.76 6.15 19.98
N ASP A 57 -5.85 6.68 20.80
CA ASP A 57 -5.50 8.11 20.82
C ASP A 57 -4.40 8.47 19.80
N GLN A 58 -3.73 7.47 19.25
CA GLN A 58 -2.65 7.68 18.28
C GLN A 58 -3.23 7.90 16.88
N LYS A 59 -2.89 9.04 16.27
CA LYS A 59 -3.21 9.35 14.89
C LYS A 59 -1.92 9.39 14.07
N ILE A 60 -1.90 8.63 12.98
CA ILE A 60 -0.84 8.64 11.97
C ILE A 60 -1.45 9.21 10.70
N GLU A 61 -0.86 10.27 10.16
CA GLU A 61 -1.26 10.83 8.87
C GLU A 61 -0.05 10.88 7.96
N ILE A 62 -0.16 10.21 6.82
CA ILE A 62 0.87 10.15 5.79
C ILE A 62 0.29 10.76 4.51
N ARG A 63 1.04 11.67 3.88
CA ARG A 63 0.64 12.37 2.65
C ARG A 63 1.72 12.25 1.58
N ARG A 64 1.30 12.10 0.33
CA ARG A 64 2.18 12.18 -0.83
C ARG A 64 2.36 13.65 -1.22
N ARG A 65 3.59 14.14 -1.15
CA ARG A 65 3.98 15.51 -1.53
C ARG A 65 5.20 15.43 -2.44
N GLU A 66 5.17 16.12 -3.57
CA GLU A 66 6.31 16.16 -4.50
C GLU A 66 6.82 14.75 -4.88
N ASN A 67 5.88 13.82 -5.07
CA ASN A 67 6.14 12.42 -5.37
C ASN A 67 6.86 11.60 -4.27
N LYS A 68 6.99 12.13 -3.05
CA LYS A 68 7.50 11.41 -1.86
C LYS A 68 6.43 11.28 -0.79
N TRP A 69 6.47 10.18 -0.03
CA TRP A 69 5.60 9.98 1.12
C TRP A 69 6.17 10.71 2.34
N ARG A 70 5.32 11.45 3.05
CA ARG A 70 5.69 12.22 4.23
C ARG A 70 4.75 11.92 5.38
N LEU A 71 5.32 11.74 6.56
CA LEU A 71 4.56 11.68 7.80
C LEU A 71 4.23 13.14 8.20
N GLU A 72 2.95 13.43 8.40
CA GLU A 72 2.45 14.75 8.80
C GLU A 72 2.01 14.77 10.27
N THR A 73 1.60 13.63 10.81
CA THR A 73 1.19 13.45 12.21
C THR A 73 1.65 12.07 12.68
N PRO A 74 2.21 11.94 13.91
CA PRO A 74 2.35 12.98 14.94
C PRO A 74 3.56 13.91 14.75
N ILE A 75 4.54 13.51 13.93
CA ILE A 75 5.77 14.27 13.68
C ILE A 75 5.90 14.48 12.17
N LYS A 76 6.31 15.68 11.77
CA LYS A 76 6.57 15.99 10.37
C LYS A 76 7.93 15.44 9.94
N ASP A 77 7.93 14.40 9.11
CA ASP A 77 9.16 13.76 8.63
C ASP A 77 8.96 13.07 7.26
N GLN A 78 10.03 12.54 6.67
CA GLN A 78 9.95 11.59 5.56
C GLN A 78 9.35 10.27 6.06
N ALA A 79 8.41 9.73 5.29
CA ALA A 79 7.89 8.40 5.53
C ALA A 79 8.60 7.38 4.65
N ASP A 80 8.74 6.15 5.15
CA ASP A 80 9.21 5.02 4.35
C ASP A 80 8.17 4.72 3.26
N GLY A 81 8.47 5.16 2.03
CA GLY A 81 7.58 4.97 0.91
C GLY A 81 7.33 3.50 0.57
N ALA A 82 8.29 2.59 0.81
CA ALA A 82 8.10 1.17 0.54
C ALA A 82 7.06 0.57 1.50
N LEU A 83 7.11 0.94 2.78
CA LEU A 83 6.10 0.51 3.76
C LEU A 83 4.69 1.01 3.40
N VAL A 84 4.57 2.26 2.95
CA VAL A 84 3.28 2.83 2.54
C VAL A 84 2.73 2.13 1.30
N GLU A 85 3.56 1.91 0.27
CA GLU A 85 3.15 1.22 -0.96
C GLU A 85 2.78 -0.25 -0.70
N ASN A 86 3.48 -0.92 0.22
CA ASN A 86 3.13 -2.27 0.66
C ASN A 86 1.77 -2.31 1.35
N LEU A 87 1.47 -1.38 2.26
CA LEU A 87 0.15 -1.27 2.90
C LEU A 87 -0.96 -1.06 1.85
N LEU A 88 -0.74 -0.19 0.86
CA LEU A 88 -1.71 0.01 -0.23
C LEU A 88 -1.90 -1.25 -1.07
N SER A 89 -0.84 -2.00 -1.33
CA SER A 89 -0.90 -3.28 -2.05
C SER A 89 -1.64 -4.36 -1.26
N ASP A 90 -1.39 -4.44 0.05
CA ASP A 90 -2.07 -5.39 0.94
C ASP A 90 -3.57 -5.06 1.03
N LEU A 91 -3.96 -3.77 1.00
CA LEU A 91 -5.35 -3.33 0.94
C LEU A 91 -6.04 -3.64 -0.40
N GLU A 92 -5.33 -3.51 -1.52
CA GLU A 92 -5.87 -3.79 -2.87
C GLU A 92 -6.18 -5.27 -3.08
N THR A 93 -5.40 -6.14 -2.43
CA THR A 93 -5.56 -7.60 -2.48
C THR A 93 -6.34 -8.16 -1.29
N TRP A 94 -6.84 -7.29 -0.41
CA TRP A 94 -7.51 -7.68 0.82
C TRP A 94 -8.90 -8.26 0.54
N GLN A 95 -9.15 -9.49 0.98
CA GLN A 95 -10.40 -10.21 0.70
C GLN A 95 -11.33 -10.31 1.91
N LYS A 96 -12.64 -10.20 1.63
CA LYS A 96 -13.70 -10.53 2.58
C LYS A 96 -14.01 -12.02 2.48
N GLU A 97 -14.13 -12.67 3.62
CA GLU A 97 -14.47 -14.10 3.73
C GLU A 97 -15.94 -14.30 4.10
N GLY A 98 -16.60 -13.24 4.60
CA GLY A 98 -18.01 -13.28 4.96
C GLY A 98 -18.63 -11.89 5.04
N THR A 99 -19.95 -11.84 4.93
CA THR A 99 -20.74 -10.62 5.13
C THR A 99 -21.86 -10.94 6.12
N ILE A 100 -21.99 -10.10 7.13
CA ILE A 100 -23.06 -10.10 8.12
C ILE A 100 -24.07 -9.03 7.67
N PRO A 101 -25.26 -9.45 7.21
CA PRO A 101 -26.27 -8.54 6.68
C PRO A 101 -26.70 -7.48 7.69
N ALA A 102 -27.08 -6.30 7.18
CA ALA A 102 -27.60 -5.20 7.99
C ALA A 102 -28.77 -5.61 8.89
N LYS A 103 -29.66 -6.49 8.40
CA LYS A 103 -30.83 -6.97 9.14
C LYS A 103 -30.45 -7.67 10.46
N ASP A 104 -29.35 -8.43 10.47
CA ASP A 104 -28.91 -9.18 11.64
C ASP A 104 -28.33 -8.26 12.73
N ILE A 105 -27.79 -7.12 12.31
CA ILE A 105 -27.27 -6.06 13.18
C ILE A 105 -28.40 -5.15 13.65
N GLU A 106 -29.40 -4.88 12.81
CA GLU A 106 -30.57 -4.07 13.16
C GLU A 106 -31.48 -4.78 14.17
N THR A 107 -31.59 -6.12 14.07
CA THR A 107 -32.35 -6.95 15.01
C THR A 107 -31.70 -6.99 16.40
N ASP A 108 -30.37 -6.95 16.45
CA ASP A 108 -29.61 -6.93 17.70
C ASP A 108 -28.42 -5.98 17.59
N LYS A 109 -28.63 -4.75 18.07
CA LYS A 109 -27.61 -3.71 18.07
C LYS A 109 -26.43 -4.03 18.99
N SER A 110 -26.60 -4.93 19.96
CA SER A 110 -25.51 -5.29 20.89
C SER A 110 -24.34 -5.98 20.18
N LYS A 111 -24.60 -6.61 19.03
CA LYS A 111 -23.57 -7.21 18.15
C LYS A 111 -22.48 -6.23 17.73
N LEU A 112 -22.82 -4.95 17.51
CA LEU A 112 -21.79 -3.95 17.18
C LEU A 112 -20.81 -3.76 18.34
N THR A 113 -21.28 -3.85 19.58
CA THR A 113 -20.42 -3.79 20.77
C THR A 113 -19.64 -5.09 20.94
N GLU A 114 -20.28 -6.24 20.70
CA GLU A 114 -19.63 -7.55 20.72
C GLU A 114 -18.44 -7.60 19.75
N TYR A 115 -18.67 -7.16 18.50
CA TYR A 115 -17.68 -7.10 17.42
C TYR A 115 -16.69 -5.94 17.57
N GLY A 116 -16.85 -5.06 18.57
CA GLY A 116 -15.96 -3.91 18.77
C GLY A 116 -16.10 -2.80 17.72
N LEU A 117 -17.19 -2.78 16.96
CA LEU A 117 -17.46 -1.83 15.89
C LEU A 117 -18.35 -0.66 16.32
N ASN A 118 -18.93 -0.69 17.53
CA ASN A 118 -19.69 0.43 18.10
C ASN A 118 -18.78 1.62 18.46
N ASN A 119 -17.60 1.35 19.02
CA ASN A 119 -16.56 2.36 19.25
C ASN A 119 -15.18 1.82 18.83
N PRO A 120 -14.92 1.76 17.51
CA PRO A 120 -13.72 1.13 16.98
C PRO A 120 -12.51 2.00 17.27
N LYS A 121 -11.52 1.41 17.95
CA LYS A 121 -10.24 2.08 18.25
C LYS A 121 -9.39 2.25 16.99
N LEU A 122 -9.46 1.27 16.09
CA LEU A 122 -8.67 1.20 14.89
C LEU A 122 -9.52 1.61 13.68
N LYS A 123 -9.08 2.65 12.97
CA LYS A 123 -9.73 3.18 11.77
C LYS A 123 -8.68 3.47 10.71
N LEU A 124 -9.02 3.21 9.46
CA LEU A 124 -8.18 3.51 8.30
C LEU A 124 -8.98 4.34 7.31
N LYS A 125 -8.41 5.46 6.91
CA LYS A 125 -8.99 6.35 5.90
C LYS A 125 -7.98 6.63 4.82
N LEU A 126 -8.32 6.26 3.60
CA LEU A 126 -7.56 6.66 2.43
C LEU A 126 -7.91 8.11 2.06
N LEU A 127 -6.92 8.85 1.57
CA LEU A 127 -7.08 10.20 1.06
C LEU A 127 -6.73 10.19 -0.43
N GLY A 128 -7.49 10.94 -1.23
CA GLY A 128 -7.29 10.95 -2.67
C GLY A 128 -8.60 11.10 -3.43
N ARG A 129 -8.51 10.97 -4.76
CA ARG A 129 -9.67 10.94 -5.66
C ARG A 129 -10.26 9.53 -5.67
N ASP A 130 -11.60 9.43 -5.76
CA ASP A 130 -12.33 8.15 -5.81
C ASP A 130 -12.00 7.20 -4.65
N ARG A 131 -11.65 7.77 -3.49
CA ARG A 131 -11.30 6.99 -2.30
C ARG A 131 -12.52 6.21 -1.77
N PRO A 132 -12.30 5.01 -1.21
CA PRO A 132 -13.34 4.28 -0.52
C PRO A 132 -13.75 4.97 0.79
N PRO A 133 -14.90 4.58 1.37
CA PRO A 133 -15.29 5.02 2.70
C PRO A 133 -14.25 4.63 3.76
N GLU A 134 -14.24 5.35 4.88
CA GLU A 134 -13.39 5.02 6.03
C GLU A 134 -13.72 3.61 6.55
N ILE A 135 -12.67 2.85 6.83
CA ILE A 135 -12.72 1.47 7.26
C ILE A 135 -12.56 1.44 8.78
N LEU A 136 -13.52 0.81 9.45
CA LEU A 136 -13.57 0.63 10.89
C LEU A 136 -13.21 -0.81 11.20
N PHE A 137 -12.25 -1.01 12.09
CA PHE A 137 -11.75 -2.33 12.48
C PHE A 137 -12.27 -2.67 13.88
N GLY A 138 -12.88 -3.84 13.99
CA GLY A 138 -13.41 -4.40 15.21
C GLY A 138 -12.43 -5.37 15.88
N LYS A 139 -12.99 -6.24 16.70
CA LYS A 139 -12.25 -7.33 17.36
C LYS A 139 -11.91 -8.45 16.36
N ASP A 140 -10.99 -9.29 16.82
CA ASP A 140 -10.70 -10.57 16.19
C ASP A 140 -11.94 -11.47 16.29
N ALA A 141 -12.23 -12.18 15.21
CA ALA A 141 -13.35 -13.10 15.19
C ALA A 141 -12.96 -14.44 15.85
N ALA A 142 -13.97 -15.24 16.17
CA ALA A 142 -13.74 -16.57 16.75
C ALA A 142 -12.96 -17.51 15.81
N MET A 143 -13.04 -17.29 14.49
CA MET A 143 -12.18 -17.97 13.53
C MET A 143 -10.81 -17.31 13.47
N GLU A 144 -9.78 -18.14 13.64
CA GLU A 144 -8.38 -17.73 13.62
C GLU A 144 -8.04 -16.98 12.32
N GLY A 145 -7.26 -15.90 12.45
CA GLY A 145 -6.80 -15.09 11.31
C GLY A 145 -7.84 -14.12 10.73
N ARG A 146 -9.01 -13.97 11.36
CA ARG A 146 -10.11 -13.13 10.87
C ARG A 146 -10.48 -12.00 11.82
N MET A 147 -11.02 -10.93 11.27
CA MET A 147 -11.49 -9.78 12.05
C MET A 147 -12.77 -9.18 11.48
N TYR A 148 -13.54 -8.54 12.36
CA TYR A 148 -14.74 -7.80 11.97
C TYR A 148 -14.35 -6.42 11.41
N VAL A 149 -14.95 -6.06 10.29
CA VAL A 149 -14.68 -4.80 9.58
C VAL A 149 -15.99 -4.16 9.16
N ARG A 150 -16.07 -2.84 9.22
CA ARG A 150 -17.25 -2.10 8.78
C ARG A 150 -16.85 -0.81 8.10
N PHE A 151 -17.53 -0.44 7.02
CA PHE A 151 -17.36 0.89 6.42
C PHE A 151 -18.22 1.92 7.13
N GLN A 152 -17.71 3.14 7.32
CA GLN A 152 -18.41 4.22 8.04
C GLN A 152 -19.82 4.50 7.50
N ASN A 153 -20.03 4.33 6.18
CA ASN A 153 -21.31 4.54 5.51
C ASN A 153 -22.10 3.25 5.23
N SER A 154 -21.60 2.08 5.66
CA SER A 154 -22.27 0.79 5.45
C SER A 154 -23.07 0.37 6.68
N LYS A 155 -24.21 -0.27 6.41
CA LYS A 155 -24.99 -0.96 7.43
C LYS A 155 -24.54 -2.39 7.68
N GLU A 156 -23.76 -2.95 6.77
CA GLU A 156 -23.25 -4.31 6.80
C GLU A 156 -21.94 -4.37 7.55
N THR A 157 -21.66 -5.54 8.13
CA THR A 157 -20.37 -5.85 8.74
C THR A 157 -19.73 -6.97 7.95
N PHE A 158 -18.43 -6.91 7.71
CA PHE A 158 -17.68 -7.89 6.96
C PHE A 158 -16.76 -8.67 7.88
N LEU A 159 -16.50 -9.91 7.50
CA LEU A 159 -15.43 -10.72 8.06
C LEU A 159 -14.29 -10.71 7.04
N ALA A 160 -13.11 -10.25 7.44
CA ALA A 160 -11.97 -10.12 6.56
C ALA A 160 -10.71 -10.72 7.19
N THR A 161 -9.73 -11.06 6.36
CA THR A 161 -8.45 -11.58 6.82
C THR A 161 -7.68 -10.52 7.62
N GLN A 162 -6.86 -10.93 8.57
CA GLN A 162 -6.04 -10.01 9.38
C GLN A 162 -4.74 -9.57 8.67
N SER A 163 -4.57 -9.85 7.37
CA SER A 163 -3.32 -9.55 6.64
C SER A 163 -2.91 -8.09 6.75
N VAL A 164 -3.88 -7.17 6.69
CA VAL A 164 -3.66 -5.72 6.79
C VAL A 164 -3.47 -5.24 8.24
N LYS A 165 -3.87 -6.03 9.24
CA LYS A 165 -3.83 -5.65 10.67
C LYS A 165 -2.39 -5.36 11.11
N LYS A 166 -1.44 -6.19 10.67
CA LYS A 166 -0.01 -6.05 10.99
C LYS A 166 0.58 -4.70 10.55
N ASP A 167 0.04 -4.13 9.46
CA ASP A 167 0.56 -2.90 8.85
C ASP A 167 -0.10 -1.67 9.46
N ILE A 168 -1.40 -1.75 9.76
CA ILE A 168 -2.15 -0.64 10.39
C ILE A 168 -1.92 -0.54 11.91
N ASP A 169 -1.46 -1.60 12.57
CA ASP A 169 -1.11 -1.58 14.00
C ASP A 169 0.30 -1.04 14.26
N LYS A 170 1.06 -0.74 13.20
CA LYS A 170 2.40 -0.16 13.30
C LYS A 170 2.39 1.19 14.01
N LYS A 171 3.47 1.45 14.74
CA LYS A 171 3.67 2.74 15.42
C LYS A 171 4.14 3.81 14.42
N PRO A 172 3.96 5.11 14.75
CA PRO A 172 4.32 6.19 13.83
C PRO A 172 5.83 6.21 13.55
N GLU A 173 6.66 5.76 14.50
CA GLU A 173 8.11 5.68 14.33
C GLU A 173 8.53 4.62 13.30
N GLU A 174 7.73 3.57 13.11
CA GLU A 174 8.00 2.53 12.11
C GLU A 174 7.74 3.01 10.69
N PHE A 175 6.85 3.99 10.51
CA PHE A 175 6.57 4.60 9.20
C PHE A 175 7.62 5.63 8.80
N ARG A 176 8.54 6.03 9.69
CA ARG A 176 9.58 7.01 9.37
C ARG A 176 10.66 6.37 8.51
N ASP A 177 11.14 7.11 7.51
CA ASP A 177 12.32 6.68 6.78
C ASP A 177 13.53 6.71 7.72
N ARG A 178 14.11 5.52 7.98
CA ARG A 178 15.27 5.36 8.88
C ARG A 178 16.59 5.56 8.15
N LYS A 179 16.57 5.86 6.84
CA LYS A 179 17.79 6.13 6.07
C LYS A 179 18.36 7.47 6.50
N LEU A 180 19.63 7.45 6.90
CA LEU A 180 20.38 8.68 7.21
C LEU A 180 20.69 9.49 5.95
N THR A 181 20.75 8.83 4.78
CA THR A 181 21.04 9.47 3.48
C THR A 181 20.40 8.68 2.34
N ASP A 182 19.96 9.37 1.29
CA ASP A 182 19.53 8.78 0.01
C ASP A 182 20.72 8.30 -0.87
N LEU A 183 21.96 8.33 -0.34
CA LEU A 183 23.15 7.97 -1.11
C LEU A 183 23.15 6.48 -1.47
N THR A 184 23.33 6.20 -2.75
CA THR A 184 23.65 4.85 -3.21
C THR A 184 25.15 4.60 -3.03
N THR A 185 25.56 3.34 -2.80
CA THR A 185 26.99 2.97 -2.69
C THR A 185 27.82 3.36 -3.91
N ALA A 186 27.17 3.52 -5.08
CA ALA A 186 27.78 4.02 -6.30
C ALA A 186 28.14 5.52 -6.25
N GLN A 187 27.40 6.31 -5.47
CA GLN A 187 27.61 7.76 -5.33
C GLN A 187 28.62 8.13 -4.23
N VAL A 188 28.94 7.19 -3.33
CA VAL A 188 29.89 7.43 -2.25
C VAL A 188 31.32 7.41 -2.81
N ARG A 189 31.97 8.57 -2.84
CA ARG A 189 33.35 8.72 -3.27
C ARG A 189 34.35 8.70 -2.11
N ARG A 190 33.93 9.14 -0.93
CA ARG A 190 34.80 9.27 0.24
C ARG A 190 34.00 9.01 1.51
N ILE A 191 34.57 8.23 2.42
CA ILE A 191 34.03 7.93 3.73
C ILE A 191 35.06 8.40 4.76
N ALA A 192 34.67 9.29 5.67
CA ALA A 192 35.52 9.75 6.75
C ALA A 192 34.83 9.47 8.09
N LEU A 193 35.43 8.62 8.91
CA LEU A 193 34.99 8.30 10.25
C LEU A 193 35.94 8.97 11.26
N LYS A 194 35.40 9.90 12.04
CA LYS A 194 36.13 10.56 13.14
C LYS A 194 35.57 10.10 14.48
N THR A 195 36.43 9.50 15.30
CA THR A 195 36.12 9.07 16.66
C THR A 195 37.15 9.64 17.64
N PRO A 196 36.89 9.65 18.96
CA PRO A 196 37.91 10.04 19.94
C PRO A 196 39.19 9.18 19.88
N ALA A 197 39.08 7.94 19.38
CA ALA A 197 40.21 7.01 19.24
C ALA A 197 41.03 7.23 17.94
N GLY A 198 40.55 8.03 16.99
CA GLY A 198 41.25 8.30 15.74
C GLY A 198 40.34 8.61 14.55
N GLU A 199 40.99 8.88 13.41
CA GLU A 199 40.34 9.18 12.13
C GLU A 199 40.67 8.09 11.11
N MET A 200 39.63 7.55 10.48
CA MET A 200 39.75 6.63 9.35
C MET A 200 39.10 7.25 8.13
N GLU A 201 39.78 7.18 7.00
CA GLU A 201 39.33 7.81 5.78
C GLU A 201 39.54 6.85 4.61
N LEU A 202 38.50 6.63 3.82
CA LEU A 202 38.53 5.79 2.61
C LEU A 202 38.07 6.62 1.41
N GLU A 203 38.70 6.40 0.26
CA GLU A 203 38.34 7.02 -1.01
C GLU A 203 38.16 5.94 -2.07
N LYS A 204 37.06 6.02 -2.84
CA LYS A 204 36.79 5.12 -3.94
C LYS A 204 37.53 5.58 -5.19
N LYS A 205 38.41 4.73 -5.72
CA LYS A 205 39.11 4.93 -6.99
C LYS A 205 38.69 3.86 -7.99
N GLY A 206 37.91 4.26 -8.99
CA GLY A 206 37.30 3.32 -9.93
C GLY A 206 36.39 2.33 -9.20
N GLU A 207 36.73 1.04 -9.27
CA GLU A 207 35.97 -0.05 -8.64
C GLU A 207 36.50 -0.46 -7.25
N HIS A 208 37.63 0.08 -6.78
CA HIS A 208 38.22 -0.29 -5.49
C HIS A 208 38.24 0.88 -4.49
N TRP A 209 38.38 0.54 -3.21
CA TRP A 209 38.54 1.50 -2.12
C TRP A 209 40.00 1.55 -1.66
N ASP A 210 40.51 2.76 -1.49
CA ASP A 210 41.80 3.03 -0.88
C ASP A 210 41.57 3.62 0.51
N ILE A 211 42.24 3.09 1.53
CA ILE A 211 42.37 3.73 2.83
C ILE A 211 43.36 4.88 2.68
N LEU A 212 42.96 6.10 3.03
CA LEU A 212 43.79 7.30 3.07
C LEU A 212 44.31 7.59 4.49
N LYS A 213 43.54 7.24 5.52
CA LYS A 213 43.90 7.35 6.94
C LYS A 213 43.46 6.12 7.73
N PRO A 214 44.22 5.71 8.78
CA PRO A 214 45.43 6.36 9.31
C PRO A 214 46.70 6.03 8.51
N LEU A 215 46.68 4.97 7.70
CA LEU A 215 47.76 4.56 6.82
C LEU A 215 47.21 4.42 5.40
N ARG A 216 47.99 4.80 4.40
CA ARG A 216 47.61 4.65 3.00
C ARG A 216 47.76 3.20 2.54
N ALA A 217 46.65 2.51 2.29
CA ALA A 217 46.64 1.11 1.87
C ALA A 217 45.43 0.81 0.97
N ARG A 218 45.48 -0.26 0.18
CA ARG A 218 44.29 -0.76 -0.50
C ARG A 218 43.36 -1.39 0.53
N ALA A 219 42.06 -1.09 0.47
CA ALA A 219 41.07 -1.78 1.28
C ALA A 219 40.78 -3.16 0.66
N ASP A 220 40.66 -4.19 1.49
CA ASP A 220 40.26 -5.53 1.05
C ASP A 220 38.76 -5.57 0.70
N HIS A 221 38.44 -6.51 -0.19
CA HIS A 221 37.22 -6.54 -1.01
C HIS A 221 35.95 -6.96 -0.26
#